data_AF-A0AAI8WER0-F1
#
_entry.id   AF-A0AAI8WER0-F1
#
_cell.length_a   1.000
_cell.length_b   1.000
_cell.length_c   1.000
_cell.angle_alpha   90.00
_cell.angle_beta   90.00
_cell.angle_gamma   90.00
#
_symmetry.space_group_name_H-M   'P 1'
#
loop_
_entity.id
_entity.type
_entity.pdbx_description
1 polymer ?
#
loop_
_entity_poly.entity_id
_entity_poly.type
_entity_poly.pdbx_seq_one_letter_code
_entity_poly.pdbx_strand_id
1 'polypeptide(L)'
;MTITDQDYQTYSDVVYWTDPNNKKKYDSSLKEGAIRDFNGTEFKILKLKENSKTDGMQAVAVAPLDEKGNVDTYQLVISYAGTNTSDIKDIENEKTNE
;
A
#
# COMPACT_ATOMS: atom_id res chain seq x y z
N MET A 1 -1.63 15.53 15.03
CA MET A 1 -2.49 14.61 14.26
C MET A 1 -2.42 13.23 14.91
N THR A 2 -3.54 12.53 15.01
CA THR A 2 -3.61 11.19 15.60
C THR A 2 -4.11 10.23 14.53
N ILE A 3 -3.27 9.28 14.10
CA ILE A 3 -3.68 8.19 13.21
C ILE A 3 -4.58 7.24 14.00
N THR A 4 -5.66 6.80 13.37
CA THR A 4 -6.65 5.87 13.95
C THR A 4 -6.45 4.43 13.47
N ASP A 5 -7.10 3.46 14.12
CA ASP A 5 -7.10 2.07 13.63
C ASP A 5 -7.69 1.93 12.22
N GLN A 6 -8.69 2.76 11.89
CA GLN A 6 -9.31 2.78 10.57
C GLN A 6 -8.36 3.31 9.49
N ASP A 7 -7.47 4.22 9.86
CA ASP A 7 -6.41 4.70 8.99
C ASP A 7 -5.41 3.58 8.68
N TYR A 8 -4.97 2.84 9.70
CA TYR A 8 -4.11 1.67 9.52
C TYR A 8 -4.75 0.60 8.62
N GLN A 9 -6.05 0.33 8.79
CA GLN A 9 -6.79 -0.56 7.90
C GLN A 9 -6.78 -0.04 6.46
N THR A 10 -7.00 1.26 6.27
CA THR A 10 -6.98 1.88 4.94
C THR A 10 -5.61 1.73 4.27
N TYR A 11 -4.51 1.91 5.01
CA TYR A 11 -3.16 1.71 4.45
C TYR A 11 -2.89 0.26 4.07
N SER A 12 -3.39 -0.68 4.87
CA SER A 12 -3.33 -2.10 4.55
C SER A 12 -4.10 -2.44 3.27
N ASP A 13 -5.15 -1.69 2.93
CA ASP A 13 -5.88 -1.86 1.67
C ASP A 13 -5.18 -1.22 0.47
N VAL A 14 -4.56 -0.04 0.67
CA VAL A 14 -3.88 0.74 -0.39
C VAL A 14 -2.78 -0.04 -1.07
N VAL A 15 -2.06 -0.91 -0.34
CA VAL A 15 -0.99 -1.72 -0.94
C VAL A 15 -1.51 -2.61 -2.09
N TYR A 16 -2.72 -3.17 -1.95
CA TYR A 16 -3.35 -3.98 -3.00
C TYR A 16 -3.80 -3.18 -4.23
N TRP A 17 -3.93 -1.86 -4.11
CA TRP A 17 -4.34 -0.97 -5.21
C TRP A 17 -3.15 -0.61 -6.09
N THR A 18 -1.94 -0.93 -5.66
CA THR A 18 -0.72 -0.74 -6.48
C THR A 18 -0.53 -1.84 -7.50
N ASP A 19 -1.23 -2.97 -7.36
CA ASP A 19 -1.10 -4.14 -8.23
C ASP A 19 -1.85 -3.96 -9.57
N PRO A 20 -1.14 -3.88 -10.72
CA PRO A 20 -1.79 -3.79 -12.03
C PRO A 20 -2.57 -5.06 -12.43
N ASN A 21 -2.30 -6.21 -11.80
CA ASN A 21 -3.06 -7.45 -12.00
C ASN A 21 -4.43 -7.37 -11.31
N ASN A 22 -4.57 -6.57 -10.24
CA ASN A 22 -5.83 -6.36 -9.53
C ASN A 22 -6.73 -5.33 -10.23
N LYS A 23 -7.29 -5.68 -11.40
CA LYS A 23 -8.08 -4.77 -12.25
C LYS A 23 -9.27 -4.07 -11.57
N LYS A 24 -9.76 -4.58 -10.44
CA LYS A 24 -10.87 -3.98 -9.68
C LYS A 24 -10.41 -2.85 -8.76
N LYS A 25 -9.21 -2.97 -8.19
CA LYS A 25 -8.68 -2.06 -7.18
C LYS A 25 -7.50 -1.22 -7.67
N TYR A 26 -6.87 -1.61 -8.78
CA TYR A 26 -5.68 -0.95 -9.29
C TYR A 26 -5.91 0.54 -9.54
N ASP A 27 -5.04 1.35 -8.97
CA ASP A 27 -5.01 2.80 -9.17
C ASP A 27 -3.61 3.23 -9.65
N SER A 28 -3.52 3.53 -10.95
CA SER A 28 -2.28 3.98 -11.60
C SER A 28 -1.77 5.33 -11.11
N SER A 29 -2.58 6.06 -10.33
CA SER A 29 -2.19 7.33 -9.74
C SER A 29 -1.41 7.17 -8.43
N LEU A 30 -1.43 5.98 -7.81
CA LEU A 30 -0.60 5.64 -6.64
C LEU A 30 0.85 5.41 -7.07
N LYS A 31 1.70 6.40 -6.78
CA LYS A 31 3.13 6.39 -7.12
C LYS A 31 3.92 7.19 -6.09
N GLU A 32 5.23 6.99 -6.06
CA GLU A 32 6.12 7.76 -5.18
C GLU A 32 5.89 9.26 -5.34
N GLY A 33 5.78 9.96 -4.22
CA GLY A 33 5.49 11.39 -4.14
C GLY A 33 4.01 11.77 -4.24
N ALA A 34 3.11 10.85 -4.58
CA ALA A 34 1.68 11.13 -4.60
C ALA A 34 1.15 11.45 -3.19
N ILE A 35 0.23 12.41 -3.13
CA ILE A 35 -0.50 12.77 -1.91
C ILE A 35 -1.93 12.24 -2.01
N ARG A 36 -2.43 11.60 -0.97
CA ARG A 36 -3.78 11.05 -0.89
C ARG A 36 -4.41 11.36 0.45
N ASP A 37 -5.68 11.73 0.40
CA ASP A 37 -6.52 11.79 1.58
C ASP A 37 -7.07 10.39 1.87
N PHE A 38 -6.79 9.90 3.06
CA PHE A 38 -7.36 8.68 3.61
C PHE A 38 -8.10 9.06 4.88
N ASN A 39 -9.44 8.97 4.85
CA ASN A 39 -10.34 9.32 5.95
C ASN A 39 -10.12 10.73 6.54
N GLY A 40 -9.89 11.75 5.70
CA GLY A 40 -9.70 13.13 6.13
C GLY A 40 -8.27 13.44 6.61
N THR A 41 -7.34 12.52 6.36
CA THR A 41 -5.93 12.66 6.71
C THR A 41 -5.08 12.53 5.45
N GLU A 42 -4.30 13.56 5.14
CA GLU A 42 -3.43 13.56 3.95
C GLU A 42 -2.11 12.82 4.21
N PHE A 43 -1.75 11.93 3.29
CA PHE A 43 -0.51 11.16 3.32
C PHE A 43 0.27 11.32 2.05
N LYS A 44 1.59 11.32 2.18
CA LYS A 44 2.51 11.19 1.06
C LYS A 44 3.02 9.76 0.94
N ILE A 45 2.97 9.21 -0.26
CA ILE A 45 3.67 7.98 -0.61
C ILE A 45 5.17 8.29 -0.69
N LEU A 46 5.94 7.79 0.26
CA LEU A 46 7.39 8.01 0.31
C LEU A 46 8.13 7.02 -0.57
N LYS A 47 7.67 5.76 -0.58
CA LYS A 47 8.26 4.68 -1.36
C LYS A 47 7.20 3.67 -1.78
N LEU A 48 7.35 3.13 -2.99
CA LEU A 48 6.46 2.10 -3.51
C LEU A 48 7.29 1.01 -4.19
N LYS A 49 6.98 -0.24 -3.87
CA LYS A 49 7.49 -1.44 -4.53
C LYS A 49 6.33 -2.28 -4.98
N GLU A 50 6.27 -2.53 -6.28
CA GLU A 50 5.26 -3.34 -6.96
C GLU A 50 6.02 -4.37 -7.77
N ASN A 51 5.98 -5.62 -7.33
CA ASN A 51 6.68 -6.74 -7.94
C ASN A 51 5.71 -7.88 -8.32
N SER A 52 4.44 -7.57 -8.57
CA SER A 52 3.38 -8.55 -8.85
C SER A 52 3.69 -9.38 -10.10
N LYS A 53 4.50 -8.85 -11.02
CA LYS A 53 4.96 -9.62 -12.20
C LYS A 53 6.11 -10.59 -11.90
N THR A 54 6.88 -10.38 -10.83
CA THR A 54 8.04 -11.21 -10.48
C THR A 54 7.70 -12.17 -9.35
N ASP A 55 7.67 -11.68 -8.11
CA ASP A 55 7.59 -12.47 -6.87
C ASP A 55 6.30 -12.22 -6.08
N GLY A 56 5.34 -11.47 -6.64
CA GLY A 56 4.04 -11.20 -6.02
C GLY A 56 4.10 -10.10 -4.95
N MET A 57 5.28 -9.70 -4.49
CA MET A 57 5.40 -8.78 -3.36
C MET A 57 5.01 -7.35 -3.73
N GLN A 58 4.22 -6.73 -2.85
CA GLN A 58 3.90 -5.31 -2.94
C GLN A 58 4.14 -4.67 -1.56
N ALA A 59 4.73 -3.49 -1.55
CA ALA A 59 4.94 -2.72 -0.33
C ALA A 59 4.84 -1.22 -0.58
N VAL A 60 4.22 -0.51 0.35
CA VAL A 60 4.08 0.95 0.30
C VAL A 60 4.50 1.54 1.65
N ALA A 61 5.32 2.59 1.60
CA ALA A 61 5.66 3.41 2.75
C ALA A 61 4.94 4.77 2.64
N VAL A 62 4.16 5.14 3.66
CA VAL A 62 3.45 6.41 3.74
C VAL A 62 3.76 7.14 5.04
N ALA A 63 3.63 8.47 5.00
CA ALA A 63 3.71 9.32 6.17
C ALA A 63 2.67 10.47 6.05
N PRO A 64 2.07 10.90 7.17
CA PRO A 64 1.10 11.99 7.15
C PRO A 64 1.78 13.31 6.83
N LEU A 65 0.98 14.30 6.45
CA LEU A 65 1.41 15.68 6.30
C LEU A 65 1.05 16.50 7.56
N ASP A 66 1.96 17.40 7.95
CA ASP A 66 1.68 18.42 8.95
C ASP A 66 0.78 19.52 8.39
N GLU A 67 0.32 20.45 9.24
CA GLU A 67 -0.53 21.57 8.85
C GLU A 67 0.10 22.51 7.79
N LYS A 68 1.41 22.40 7.56
CA LYS A 68 2.18 23.18 6.57
C LYS A 68 2.45 22.36 5.30
N GLY A 69 1.96 21.13 5.20
CA GLY A 69 2.18 20.23 4.07
C GLY A 69 3.54 19.54 4.06
N ASN A 70 4.31 19.60 5.15
CA ASN A 70 5.55 18.85 5.27
C ASN A 70 5.27 17.42 5.72
N VAL A 71 6.12 16.49 5.30
CA VAL A 71 6.03 15.10 5.78
C VAL A 71 6.35 15.05 7.28
N ASP A 72 5.44 14.47 8.06
CA ASP A 72 5.69 14.13 9.46
C ASP A 72 6.54 12.86 9.53
N THR A 73 7.84 13.02 9.79
CA THR A 73 8.78 11.90 9.86
C THR A 73 8.75 11.12 11.17
N TYR A 74 7.95 11.56 12.17
CA TYR A 74 7.76 10.81 13.41
C TYR A 74 6.81 9.62 13.23
N GLN A 75 6.01 9.64 12.16
CA GLN A 75 5.02 8.59 11.88
C GLN A 75 5.26 8.04 10.47
N LEU A 76 5.73 6.80 10.42
CA LEU A 76 5.95 6.07 9.18
C LEU A 76 5.15 4.77 9.23
N VAL A 77 4.30 4.56 8.23
CA VAL A 77 3.58 3.29 8.06
C VAL A 77 4.13 2.59 6.84
N ILE A 78 4.56 1.34 7.02
CA ILE A 78 4.98 0.45 5.94
C ILE A 78 3.97 -0.69 5.88
N SER A 79 3.23 -0.75 4.77
CA SER A 79 2.25 -1.80 4.51
C SER A 79 2.81 -2.77 3.47
N TYR A 80 2.65 -4.06 3.72
CA TYR A 80 2.99 -5.14 2.80
C TYR A 80 1.68 -5.83 2.39
N ALA A 81 1.52 -6.10 1.09
CA ALA A 81 0.42 -6.95 0.66
C ALA A 81 0.68 -8.37 1.20
N GLY A 82 -0.34 -8.96 1.82
CA GLY A 82 -0.39 -10.41 1.97
C GLY A 82 -0.75 -11.06 0.62
N THR A 83 -1.13 -12.35 0.65
CA THR A 83 -1.61 -13.08 -0.53
C THR A 83 -2.71 -12.32 -1.26
N ASN A 84 -2.45 -11.87 -2.49
CA ASN A 84 -3.48 -11.44 -3.42
C ASN A 84 -4.07 -12.70 -4.07
N THR A 85 -5.21 -13.18 -3.59
CA THR A 85 -5.88 -14.36 -4.15
C THR A 85 -6.29 -14.22 -5.62
N SER A 86 -6.19 -13.01 -6.19
CA SER A 86 -6.39 -12.78 -7.62
C SER A 86 -5.12 -13.05 -8.44
N ASP A 87 -3.96 -13.19 -7.79
CA ASP A 87 -2.70 -13.60 -8.37
C ASP A 87 -2.46 -15.09 -8.10
N ILE A 88 -2.39 -15.89 -9.16
CA ILE A 88 -2.20 -17.34 -9.08
C ILE A 88 -0.85 -17.69 -8.42
N LYS A 89 0.17 -16.84 -8.54
CA LYS A 89 1.49 -17.07 -7.95
C LYS A 89 1.45 -17.01 -6.42
N ASP A 90 0.56 -16.21 -5.85
CA ASP A 90 0.40 -16.10 -4.39
C ASP A 90 -0.27 -17.35 -3.80
N ILE A 91 -0.97 -18.14 -4.62
CA ILE A 91 -1.63 -19.39 -4.22
C ILE A 91 -0.73 -20.60 -4.47
N GLU A 92 0.21 -20.51 -5.43
CA GLU A 92 1.03 -21.66 -5.87
C GLU A 92 2.03 -22.14 -4.81
N ASN A 93 2.47 -21.26 -3.90
CA ASN A 93 3.37 -21.61 -2.80
C ASN A 93 2.78 -22.61 -1.78
N GLU A 94 1.47 -22.84 -1.76
CA GLU A 94 0.83 -23.77 -0.82
C GLU A 94 0.76 -25.22 -1.33
N LYS A 95 1.03 -25.50 -2.61
CA LYS A 95 0.74 -26.82 -3.22
C LYS A 95 1.95 -27.73 -3.48
N THR A 96 3.17 -27.27 -3.26
CA THR A 96 4.39 -28.01 -3.63
C THR A 96 5.07 -28.77 -2.47
N ASN A 97 4.45 -28.80 -1.29
CA ASN A 97 4.99 -29.47 -0.09
C ASN A 97 4.14 -30.67 0.39
N GLU A 98 3.39 -31.33 -0.49
CA GLU A 98 2.73 -32.63 -0.20
C GLU A 98 3.26 -33.75 -1.10
#